data_AF-A0A0B4GFN3-F1
#
_entry.id   AF-A0A0B4GFN3-F1
#
_cell.length_a   1.000
_cell.length_b   1.000
_cell.length_c   1.000
_cell.angle_alpha   90.00
_cell.angle_beta   90.00
_cell.angle_gamma   90.00
#
_symmetry.space_group_name_H-M   'P 1'
#
loop_
_entity.id
_entity.type
_entity.pdbx_description
1 polymer ?
#
loop_
_entity_poly.entity_id
_entity_poly.type
_entity_poly.pdbx_seq_one_letter_code
_entity_poly.pdbx_strand_id
1 'polypeptide(L)'
;MPQADENACSGNTDKTEEGVLPDDQLQYSASDEGSFIRCSKGELEPPLPPPSTPSASLLEHICVNSIGDYYKIDELVTLANTKIKHLLRSNKKYPSWVPSLPPAIEAAVRSTGDDKLSDILAATTAANISTVTELDQFESMRVMTGFSMKVLRSCAQEIQTLEKAVEESRRTIELQQAQEQRSKCEIATMCGALSFLKNTSCCRNSSCDAEFQCFIDPNESILRCNKCRCRHFDRV
;
A
#
# COMPACT_ATOMS: atom_id res chain seq x y z
N MET A 1 26.03 38.23 5.83
CA MET A 1 27.48 38.49 5.82
C MET A 1 28.13 37.42 4.95
N PRO A 2 28.91 37.82 3.92
CA PRO A 2 29.49 36.96 2.89
C PRO A 2 30.97 36.65 3.14
N GLN A 3 31.49 35.60 2.49
CA GLN A 3 32.84 35.38 1.91
C GLN A 3 32.94 33.88 1.54
N ALA A 4 33.05 33.42 0.28
CA ALA A 4 34.16 33.60 -0.71
C ALA A 4 35.43 32.85 -0.21
N ASP A 5 36.12 31.93 -0.90
CA ASP A 5 36.67 31.91 -2.28
C ASP A 5 37.17 30.46 -2.62
N GLU A 6 37.01 29.94 -3.84
CA GLU A 6 37.98 29.84 -4.98
C GLU A 6 39.03 28.70 -4.95
N ASN A 7 39.03 27.87 -6.02
CA ASN A 7 40.16 27.44 -6.88
C ASN A 7 39.68 26.29 -7.81
N ALA A 8 39.55 26.40 -9.15
CA ALA A 8 40.53 26.59 -10.23
C ALA A 8 41.64 25.49 -10.28
N CYS A 9 42.13 24.95 -11.40
CA CYS A 9 41.80 24.86 -12.83
C CYS A 9 42.86 23.93 -13.49
N SER A 10 42.65 23.51 -14.74
CA SER A 10 43.64 22.98 -15.73
C SER A 10 43.98 21.47 -15.68
N GLY A 11 44.18 20.75 -16.79
CA GLY A 11 44.31 21.15 -18.19
C GLY A 11 44.45 19.95 -19.16
N ASN A 12 44.43 20.30 -20.46
CA ASN A 12 44.31 19.50 -21.68
C ASN A 12 45.45 18.51 -22.02
N THR A 13 45.17 17.57 -22.92
CA THR A 13 45.84 17.28 -24.23
C THR A 13 45.06 16.13 -24.91
N ASP A 14 44.32 16.32 -26.00
CA ASP A 14 44.75 16.38 -27.41
C ASP A 14 45.71 15.25 -27.85
N LYS A 15 45.23 14.36 -28.73
CA LYS A 15 46.02 13.68 -29.78
C LYS A 15 45.12 12.97 -30.79
N THR A 16 45.26 13.44 -32.02
CA THR A 16 44.81 12.93 -33.32
C THR A 16 45.64 11.71 -33.75
N GLU A 17 45.04 10.77 -34.48
CA GLU A 17 45.66 9.84 -35.47
C GLU A 17 44.49 9.10 -36.17
N GLU A 18 44.05 9.55 -37.36
CA GLU A 18 44.41 9.04 -38.71
C GLU A 18 44.63 7.52 -38.82
N GLY A 19 43.81 6.87 -39.66
CA GLY A 19 43.95 5.44 -39.97
C GLY A 19 42.90 4.87 -40.92
N VAL A 20 42.93 5.33 -42.18
CA VAL A 20 42.85 4.54 -43.44
C VAL A 20 41.85 3.35 -43.54
N LEU A 21 40.88 3.52 -44.44
CA LEU A 21 40.04 2.48 -45.08
C LEU A 21 40.87 1.43 -45.84
N PRO A 22 40.31 0.23 -46.07
CA PRO A 22 39.97 -0.08 -47.46
C PRO A 22 38.57 -0.66 -47.67
N ASP A 23 38.01 -0.23 -48.80
CA ASP A 23 36.94 -0.85 -49.58
C ASP A 23 37.05 -2.38 -49.63
N ASP A 24 35.93 -3.07 -49.39
CA ASP A 24 35.70 -4.37 -50.03
C ASP A 24 34.27 -4.42 -50.57
N GLN A 25 34.19 -4.32 -51.89
CA GLN A 25 32.99 -4.43 -52.69
C GLN A 25 32.53 -5.89 -52.72
N LEU A 26 31.32 -6.16 -52.22
CA LEU A 26 30.58 -7.36 -52.61
C LEU A 26 29.46 -6.96 -53.56
N GLN A 27 29.77 -7.11 -54.85
CA GLN A 27 28.80 -7.22 -55.93
C GLN A 27 27.93 -8.46 -55.71
N TYR A 28 26.63 -8.28 -55.47
CA TYR A 28 25.64 -9.32 -55.73
C TYR A 28 24.77 -8.88 -56.90
N SER A 29 25.02 -9.54 -58.03
CA SER A 29 24.29 -9.47 -59.28
C SER A 29 22.87 -10.00 -59.14
N ALA A 30 21.92 -9.24 -59.69
CA ALA A 30 20.55 -9.64 -59.91
C ALA A 30 20.41 -10.49 -61.19
N SER A 31 19.65 -11.58 -61.08
CA SER A 31 18.88 -12.28 -62.14
C SER A 31 17.75 -13.01 -61.41
N ASP A 32 16.54 -12.48 -61.33
CA ASP A 32 15.42 -12.68 -62.28
C ASP A 32 15.22 -14.16 -62.65
N GLU A 33 14.16 -14.78 -62.11
CA GLU A 33 13.12 -15.48 -62.88
C GLU A 33 11.91 -15.76 -61.96
N GLY A 34 10.74 -15.35 -62.44
CA GLY A 34 9.50 -15.32 -61.67
C GLY A 34 8.91 -16.68 -61.33
N SER A 35 8.26 -16.72 -60.16
CA SER A 35 7.12 -17.61 -59.93
C SER A 35 6.05 -16.82 -59.18
N PHE A 36 4.99 -16.49 -59.91
CA PHE A 36 3.78 -15.86 -59.39
C PHE A 36 3.09 -16.87 -58.45
N ILE A 37 3.44 -16.85 -57.16
CA ILE A 37 2.70 -17.61 -56.15
C ILE A 37 1.36 -16.88 -55.94
N ARG A 38 0.33 -17.50 -56.51
CA ARG A 38 -1.08 -17.23 -56.27
C ARG A 38 -1.33 -17.17 -54.76
N CYS A 39 -1.57 -15.97 -54.24
CA CYS A 39 -1.92 -15.75 -52.84
C CYS A 39 -3.34 -16.26 -52.59
N SER A 40 -3.47 -17.56 -52.30
CA SER A 40 -4.70 -18.12 -51.76
C SER A 40 -4.91 -17.54 -50.38
N LYS A 41 -5.98 -16.75 -50.24
CA LYS A 41 -6.47 -16.16 -48.99
C LYS A 41 -6.95 -17.30 -48.07
N GLY A 42 -6.02 -17.94 -47.39
CA GLY A 42 -6.28 -18.82 -46.26
C GLY A 42 -6.19 -18.00 -44.98
N GLU A 43 -7.34 -17.50 -44.51
CA GLU A 43 -7.51 -17.07 -43.13
C GLU A 43 -7.24 -18.28 -42.22
N LEU A 44 -6.00 -18.41 -41.78
CA LEU A 44 -5.69 -19.11 -40.54
C LEU A 44 -5.60 -18.01 -39.49
N GLU A 45 -6.74 -17.69 -38.86
CA GLU A 45 -6.69 -17.01 -37.57
C GLU A 45 -5.78 -17.84 -36.66
N PRO A 46 -4.72 -17.25 -36.09
CA PRO A 46 -3.96 -17.91 -35.04
C PRO A 46 -4.94 -18.27 -33.92
N PRO A 47 -4.90 -19.51 -33.38
CA PRO A 47 -5.73 -19.85 -32.25
C PRO A 47 -5.49 -18.84 -31.13
N LEU A 48 -6.56 -18.17 -30.69
CA LEU A 48 -6.52 -17.20 -29.61
C LEU A 48 -5.72 -17.80 -28.43
N PRO A 49 -4.70 -17.09 -27.91
CA PRO A 49 -3.92 -17.61 -26.81
C PRO A 49 -4.85 -17.89 -25.62
N PRO A 50 -4.60 -18.99 -24.88
CA PRO A 50 -5.38 -19.31 -23.69
C PRO A 50 -5.38 -18.10 -22.73
N PRO A 51 -6.46 -17.87 -21.97
CA PRO A 51 -6.54 -16.72 -21.07
C PRO A 51 -5.32 -16.69 -20.16
N SER A 52 -4.50 -15.63 -20.33
CA SER A 52 -3.24 -15.46 -19.62
C SER A 52 -3.50 -15.48 -18.13
N THR A 53 -2.87 -16.40 -17.41
CA THR A 53 -2.92 -16.38 -15.95
C THR A 53 -2.27 -15.09 -15.44
N PRO A 54 -2.66 -14.58 -14.26
CA PRO A 54 -2.01 -13.41 -13.66
C PRO A 54 -0.48 -13.54 -13.56
N SER A 55 -0.01 -14.77 -13.38
CA SER A 55 1.41 -15.15 -13.36
C SER A 55 2.09 -14.94 -14.71
N ALA A 56 1.46 -15.41 -15.80
CA ALA A 56 1.99 -15.24 -17.15
C ALA A 56 2.04 -13.75 -17.53
N SER A 57 0.98 -13.01 -17.23
CA SER A 57 0.92 -11.57 -17.51
C SER A 57 1.96 -10.76 -16.72
N LEU A 58 2.27 -11.14 -15.48
CA LEU A 58 3.33 -10.49 -14.69
C LEU A 58 4.71 -10.72 -15.30
N LEU A 59 5.05 -11.96 -15.66
CA LEU A 59 6.33 -12.31 -16.27
C LEU A 59 6.50 -11.68 -17.66
N GLU A 60 5.44 -11.64 -18.48
CA GLU A 60 5.43 -10.97 -19.77
C GLU A 60 5.81 -9.49 -19.64
N HIS A 61 5.23 -8.78 -18.69
CA HIS A 61 5.57 -7.37 -18.49
C HIS A 61 6.97 -7.15 -17.92
N ILE A 62 7.48 -8.07 -17.11
CA ILE A 62 8.89 -8.04 -16.67
C ILE A 62 9.81 -8.21 -17.88
N CYS A 63 9.52 -9.14 -18.78
CA CYS A 63 10.28 -9.30 -20.02
C CYS A 63 10.25 -8.04 -20.90
N VAL A 64 9.08 -7.42 -21.05
CA VAL A 64 8.93 -6.15 -21.78
C VAL A 64 9.72 -5.02 -21.11
N ASN A 65 9.74 -4.96 -19.78
CA ASN A 65 10.60 -4.03 -19.04
C ASN A 65 12.08 -4.27 -19.38
N SER A 66 12.54 -5.52 -19.31
CA SER A 66 13.93 -5.90 -19.62
C SER A 66 14.34 -5.54 -21.06
N ILE A 67 13.43 -5.73 -22.03
CA ILE A 67 13.66 -5.29 -23.42
C ILE A 67 13.81 -3.77 -23.50
N GLY A 68 12.92 -3.03 -22.82
CA GLY A 68 12.98 -1.58 -22.75
C GLY A 68 14.28 -1.08 -22.12
N ASP A 69 14.72 -1.69 -21.02
CA ASP A 69 15.96 -1.33 -20.34
C ASP A 69 17.19 -1.65 -21.20
N TYR A 70 17.21 -2.81 -21.88
CA TYR A 70 18.31 -3.20 -22.75
C TYR A 70 18.51 -2.23 -23.93
N TYR A 71 17.42 -1.89 -24.63
CA TYR A 71 17.47 -0.97 -25.78
C TYR A 71 17.35 0.51 -25.39
N LYS A 72 17.30 0.83 -24.09
CA LYS A 72 17.19 2.20 -23.55
C LYS A 72 15.96 2.96 -24.08
N ILE A 73 14.82 2.29 -24.07
CA ILE A 73 13.51 2.84 -24.41
C ILE A 73 12.74 3.15 -23.11
N ASP A 74 13.00 4.31 -22.52
CA ASP A 74 12.48 4.71 -21.20
C ASP A 74 10.95 4.68 -21.10
N GLU A 75 10.27 5.03 -22.19
CA GLU A 75 8.81 5.01 -22.27
C GLU A 75 8.25 3.59 -22.14
N LEU A 76 8.94 2.60 -22.72
CA LEU A 76 8.56 1.20 -22.64
C LEU A 76 8.78 0.64 -21.22
N VAL A 77 9.93 0.98 -20.61
CA VAL A 77 10.25 0.65 -19.20
C VAL A 77 9.18 1.22 -18.28
N THR A 78 8.83 2.50 -18.46
CA THR A 78 7.82 3.21 -17.66
C THR A 78 6.43 2.59 -17.83
N LEU A 79 6.04 2.26 -19.06
CA LEU A 79 4.76 1.62 -19.36
C LEU A 79 4.68 0.23 -18.74
N ALA A 80 5.72 -0.58 -18.89
CA ALA A 80 5.81 -1.92 -18.30
C ALA A 80 5.69 -1.85 -16.76
N ASN A 81 6.43 -0.96 -16.11
CA ASN A 81 6.35 -0.73 -14.67
C ASN A 81 4.95 -0.32 -14.20
N THR A 82 4.26 0.50 -15.00
CA THR A 82 2.88 0.91 -14.72
C THR A 82 1.93 -0.29 -14.76
N LYS A 83 2.08 -1.17 -15.76
CA LYS A 83 1.27 -2.39 -15.89
C LYS A 83 1.57 -3.39 -14.76
N ILE A 84 2.83 -3.57 -14.40
CA ILE A 84 3.24 -4.41 -13.26
C ILE A 84 2.62 -3.91 -11.95
N LYS A 85 2.74 -2.60 -11.66
CA LYS A 85 2.08 -1.98 -10.49
C LYS A 85 0.58 -2.24 -10.49
N HIS A 86 -0.07 -2.14 -11.65
CA HIS A 86 -1.50 -2.39 -11.77
C HIS A 86 -1.84 -3.85 -11.45
N LEU A 87 -1.11 -4.82 -12.01
CA LEU A 87 -1.31 -6.25 -11.74
C LEU A 87 -1.15 -6.58 -10.25
N LEU A 88 -0.11 -6.06 -9.61
CA LEU A 88 0.18 -6.31 -8.18
C LEU A 88 -0.82 -5.61 -7.25
N ARG A 89 -1.54 -4.60 -7.73
CA ARG A 89 -2.63 -3.92 -6.99
C ARG A 89 -4.01 -4.53 -7.25
N SER A 90 -4.13 -5.34 -8.30
CA SER A 90 -5.38 -5.97 -8.68
C SER A 90 -5.70 -7.09 -7.68
N ASN A 91 -6.93 -7.06 -7.13
CA ASN A 91 -7.47 -8.09 -6.24
C ASN A 91 -6.83 -8.19 -4.83
N LYS A 92 -7.03 -7.14 -4.00
CA LYS A 92 -6.52 -7.05 -2.61
C LYS A 92 -7.04 -8.12 -1.65
N LYS A 93 -8.20 -8.73 -1.93
CA LYS A 93 -8.86 -9.64 -0.97
C LYS A 93 -8.26 -11.04 -0.99
N TYR A 94 -7.85 -11.51 -2.16
CA TYR A 94 -7.14 -12.78 -2.36
C TYR A 94 -6.17 -12.61 -3.54
N PRO A 95 -4.93 -12.15 -3.28
CA PRO A 95 -4.00 -11.84 -4.35
C PRO A 95 -3.47 -13.13 -4.99
N SER A 96 -4.15 -13.59 -6.04
CA SER A 96 -3.76 -14.77 -6.83
C SER A 96 -2.39 -14.64 -7.49
N TRP A 97 -1.82 -13.43 -7.51
CA TRP A 97 -0.48 -13.14 -8.01
C TRP A 97 0.63 -13.39 -6.98
N VAL A 98 0.35 -13.49 -5.67
CA VAL A 98 1.39 -13.67 -4.63
C VAL A 98 2.27 -14.92 -4.88
N PRO A 99 1.72 -16.08 -5.26
CA PRO A 99 2.53 -17.25 -5.64
C PRO A 99 3.43 -17.00 -6.86
N SER A 100 3.16 -15.96 -7.64
CA SER A 100 3.95 -15.60 -8.83
C SER A 100 5.09 -14.63 -8.49
N LEU A 101 5.15 -14.09 -7.26
CA LEU A 101 6.23 -13.19 -6.86
C LEU A 101 7.61 -13.85 -6.89
N PRO A 102 7.84 -15.03 -6.31
CA PRO A 102 9.19 -15.63 -6.31
C PRO A 102 9.79 -15.77 -7.72
N PRO A 103 9.10 -16.39 -8.71
CA PRO A 103 9.63 -16.48 -10.06
C PRO A 103 9.74 -15.11 -10.76
N ALA A 104 8.86 -14.15 -10.45
CA ALA A 104 8.95 -12.80 -10.98
C ALA A 104 10.18 -12.04 -10.47
N ILE A 105 10.50 -12.16 -9.19
CA ILE A 105 11.70 -11.55 -8.58
C ILE A 105 12.94 -12.19 -9.21
N GLU A 106 12.97 -13.52 -9.35
CA GLU A 106 14.10 -14.20 -9.99
C GLU A 106 14.28 -13.74 -11.44
N ALA A 107 13.19 -13.60 -12.20
CA ALA A 107 13.23 -13.11 -13.56
C ALA A 107 13.76 -11.66 -13.62
N ALA A 108 13.24 -10.77 -12.77
CA ALA A 108 13.64 -9.36 -12.75
C ALA A 108 15.13 -9.19 -12.41
N VAL A 109 15.59 -9.81 -11.32
CA VAL A 109 17.01 -9.75 -10.88
C VAL A 109 17.98 -10.25 -11.95
N ARG A 110 17.54 -11.19 -12.80
CA ARG A 110 18.38 -11.77 -13.85
C ARG A 110 18.34 -11.04 -15.19
N SER A 111 17.33 -10.21 -15.44
CA SER A 111 17.04 -9.73 -16.80
C SER A 111 17.01 -8.22 -16.96
N THR A 112 16.92 -7.44 -15.89
CA THR A 112 16.86 -5.97 -15.97
C THR A 112 17.75 -5.31 -14.94
N GLY A 113 18.32 -4.15 -15.29
CA GLY A 113 18.99 -3.24 -14.37
C GLY A 113 18.06 -2.12 -13.86
N ASP A 114 16.74 -2.21 -14.12
CA ASP A 114 15.78 -1.20 -13.69
C ASP A 114 15.53 -1.25 -12.17
N ASP A 115 16.21 -0.36 -11.45
CA ASP A 115 16.05 -0.16 -10.00
C ASP A 115 14.59 0.13 -9.62
N LYS A 116 13.81 0.80 -10.48
CA LYS A 116 12.39 1.08 -10.17
C LYS A 116 11.57 -0.20 -10.15
N LEU A 117 11.85 -1.16 -11.04
CA LEU A 117 11.19 -2.46 -11.00
C LEU A 117 11.56 -3.21 -9.71
N SER A 118 12.84 -3.19 -9.34
CA SER A 118 13.32 -3.79 -8.10
C SER A 118 12.61 -3.21 -6.88
N ASP A 119 12.46 -1.88 -6.81
CA ASP A 119 11.72 -1.19 -5.74
C ASP A 119 10.24 -1.61 -5.69
N ILE A 120 9.58 -1.75 -6.85
CA ILE A 120 8.18 -2.19 -6.92
C ILE A 120 8.03 -3.60 -6.34
N LEU A 121 8.89 -4.52 -6.75
CA LEU A 121 8.85 -5.92 -6.30
C LEU A 121 9.24 -6.04 -4.83
N ALA A 122 10.23 -5.29 -4.36
CA ALA A 122 10.64 -5.24 -2.97
C ALA A 122 9.52 -4.71 -2.08
N ALA A 123 8.92 -3.57 -2.43
CA ALA A 123 7.81 -2.99 -1.68
C ALA A 123 6.59 -3.93 -1.64
N THR A 124 6.30 -4.60 -2.75
CA THR A 124 5.20 -5.56 -2.84
C THR A 124 5.47 -6.80 -1.99
N THR A 125 6.70 -7.32 -2.03
CA THR A 125 7.13 -8.45 -1.20
C THR A 125 7.08 -8.10 0.28
N ALA A 126 7.59 -6.92 0.67
CA ALA A 126 7.57 -6.45 2.06
C ALA A 126 6.14 -6.34 2.61
N ALA A 127 5.21 -5.80 1.81
CA ALA A 127 3.79 -5.69 2.18
C ALA A 127 3.11 -7.05 2.36
N ASN A 128 3.67 -8.13 1.81
CA ASN A 128 3.12 -9.49 1.87
C ASN A 128 4.12 -10.48 2.46
N ILE A 129 5.09 -9.99 3.25
CA ILE A 129 6.26 -10.78 3.66
C ILE A 129 5.87 -11.99 4.51
N SER A 130 4.80 -11.86 5.29
CA SER A 130 4.19 -12.96 6.05
C SER A 130 3.78 -14.12 5.15
N THR A 131 3.06 -13.85 4.06
CA THR A 131 2.62 -14.89 3.12
C THR A 131 3.76 -15.36 2.22
N VAL A 132 4.61 -14.46 1.74
CA VAL A 132 5.68 -14.80 0.79
C VAL A 132 6.74 -15.71 1.43
N THR A 133 7.08 -15.50 2.71
CA THR A 133 8.10 -16.31 3.42
C THR A 133 7.65 -17.74 3.76
N GLU A 134 6.35 -18.03 3.61
CA GLU A 134 5.74 -19.36 3.75
C GLU A 134 5.71 -20.14 2.43
N LEU A 135 6.04 -19.50 1.29
CA LEU A 135 6.06 -20.18 0.00
C LEU A 135 7.35 -20.97 -0.21
N ASP A 136 7.24 -22.26 -0.53
CA ASP A 136 8.38 -23.14 -0.86
C ASP A 136 9.25 -22.57 -1.99
N GLN A 137 8.60 -21.93 -2.97
CA GLN A 137 9.27 -21.32 -4.12
C GLN A 137 10.17 -20.15 -3.73
N PHE A 138 9.81 -19.42 -2.66
CA PHE A 138 10.60 -18.31 -2.16
C PHE A 138 11.83 -18.80 -1.38
N GLU A 139 11.70 -19.89 -0.62
CA GLU A 139 12.83 -20.56 0.06
C GLU A 139 13.81 -21.20 -0.94
N SER A 140 13.31 -21.63 -2.10
CA SER A 140 14.10 -22.27 -3.15
C SER A 140 14.85 -21.29 -4.06
N MET A 141 14.68 -19.98 -3.88
CA MET A 141 15.33 -18.97 -4.72
C MET A 141 16.84 -18.96 -4.50
N ARG A 142 17.62 -19.10 -5.59
CA ARG A 142 19.10 -19.05 -5.52
C ARG A 142 19.65 -17.74 -4.98
N VAL A 143 18.88 -16.66 -5.08
CA VAL A 143 19.24 -15.31 -4.64
C VAL A 143 19.22 -15.19 -3.11
N MET A 144 18.52 -16.10 -2.41
CA MET A 144 18.32 -16.07 -0.97
C MET A 144 19.20 -17.08 -0.26
N THR A 145 20.01 -16.63 0.71
CA THR A 145 20.71 -17.56 1.61
C THR A 145 19.77 -18.08 2.69
N GLY A 146 20.05 -19.26 3.25
CA GLY A 146 19.27 -19.80 4.38
C GLY A 146 19.27 -18.89 5.62
N PHE A 147 20.34 -18.09 5.81
CA PHE A 147 20.38 -17.07 6.85
C PHE A 147 19.41 -15.92 6.55
N SER A 148 19.45 -15.38 5.33
CA SER A 148 18.56 -14.30 4.89
C SER A 148 17.08 -14.71 5.00
N MET A 149 16.75 -15.96 4.66
CA MET A 149 15.39 -16.50 4.82
C MET A 149 14.93 -16.53 6.28
N LYS A 150 15.79 -16.96 7.20
CA LYS A 150 15.47 -16.94 8.64
C LYS A 150 15.24 -15.52 9.14
N VAL A 151 16.08 -14.57 8.73
CA VAL A 151 15.90 -13.14 9.08
C VAL A 151 14.54 -12.63 8.57
N LEU A 152 14.20 -12.89 7.31
CA LEU A 152 12.91 -12.45 6.74
C LEU A 152 11.71 -13.07 7.47
N ARG A 153 11.76 -14.36 7.81
CA ARG A 153 10.71 -15.03 8.60
C ARG A 153 10.57 -14.41 9.99
N SER A 154 11.68 -14.16 10.68
CA SER A 154 11.67 -13.49 11.99
C SER A 154 11.09 -12.08 11.88
N CYS A 155 11.45 -11.30 10.86
CA CYS A 155 10.85 -9.99 10.62
C CYS A 155 9.33 -10.10 10.34
N ALA A 156 8.90 -11.07 9.54
CA ALA A 156 7.50 -11.30 9.27
C ALA A 156 6.69 -11.64 10.53
N GLN A 157 7.25 -12.46 11.42
CA GLN A 157 6.65 -12.80 12.71
C GLN A 157 6.57 -11.59 13.65
N GLU A 158 7.64 -10.79 13.70
CA GLU A 158 7.68 -9.57 14.52
C GLU A 158 6.63 -8.56 14.04
N ILE A 159 6.53 -8.34 12.72
CA ILE A 159 5.51 -7.46 12.13
C ILE A 159 4.10 -7.93 12.50
N GLN A 160 3.79 -9.21 12.34
CA GLN A 160 2.47 -9.75 12.73
C GLN A 160 2.18 -9.57 14.23
N THR A 161 3.20 -9.69 15.08
CA THR A 161 3.05 -9.50 16.53
C THR A 161 2.75 -8.04 16.85
N LEU A 162 3.48 -7.11 16.23
CA LEU A 162 3.25 -5.66 16.37
C LEU A 162 1.87 -5.25 15.85
N GLU A 163 1.43 -5.77 14.70
CA GLU A 163 0.09 -5.49 14.14
C GLU A 163 -1.02 -5.92 15.10
N LYS A 164 -0.90 -7.11 15.70
CA LYS A 164 -1.85 -7.58 16.72
C LYS A 164 -1.86 -6.66 17.95
N ALA A 165 -0.68 -6.28 18.46
CA ALA A 165 -0.57 -5.40 19.62
C ALA A 165 -1.16 -4.00 19.36
N VAL A 166 -0.98 -3.46 18.15
CA VAL A 166 -1.58 -2.19 17.71
C VAL A 166 -3.10 -2.30 17.67
N GLU A 167 -3.65 -3.37 17.11
CA GLU A 167 -5.08 -3.59 17.04
C GLU A 167 -5.72 -3.78 18.43
N GLU A 168 -5.06 -4.50 19.33
CA GLU A 168 -5.49 -4.64 20.73
C GLU A 168 -5.46 -3.30 21.47
N SER A 169 -4.41 -2.51 21.27
CA SER A 169 -4.28 -1.16 21.84
C SER A 169 -5.38 -0.23 21.33
N ARG A 170 -5.70 -0.28 20.02
CA ARG A 170 -6.77 0.50 19.41
C ARG A 170 -8.12 0.18 20.04
N ARG A 171 -8.46 -1.09 20.20
CA ARG A 171 -9.72 -1.52 20.87
C ARG A 171 -9.78 -1.04 22.32
N THR A 172 -8.66 -1.09 23.02
CA THR A 172 -8.57 -0.61 24.41
C THR A 172 -8.83 0.89 24.50
N ILE A 173 -8.24 1.67 23.60
CA ILE A 173 -8.46 3.12 23.52
C ILE A 173 -9.93 3.42 23.19
N GLU A 174 -10.53 2.74 22.22
CA GLU A 174 -11.94 2.91 21.86
C GLU A 174 -12.87 2.63 23.06
N LEU A 175 -12.58 1.57 23.83
CA LEU A 175 -13.34 1.25 25.05
C LEU A 175 -13.17 2.33 26.12
N GLN A 176 -11.94 2.80 26.35
CA GLN A 176 -11.64 3.86 27.30
C GLN A 176 -12.31 5.17 26.92
N GLN A 177 -12.30 5.55 25.64
CA GLN A 177 -12.98 6.75 25.15
C GLN A 177 -14.49 6.65 25.35
N ALA A 178 -15.10 5.49 25.09
CA ALA A 178 -16.53 5.29 25.33
C ALA A 178 -16.88 5.34 26.84
N GLN A 179 -15.98 4.90 27.71
CA GLN A 179 -16.16 5.01 29.16
C GLN A 179 -15.98 6.46 29.63
N GLU A 180 -14.93 7.15 29.18
CA GLU A 180 -14.67 8.55 29.51
C GLU A 180 -15.82 9.45 29.04
N GLN A 181 -16.35 9.21 27.84
CA GLN A 181 -17.49 9.97 27.33
C GLN A 181 -18.75 9.74 28.18
N ARG A 182 -18.99 8.50 28.63
CA ARG A 182 -20.10 8.20 29.56
C ARG A 182 -19.93 8.95 30.87
N SER A 183 -18.75 8.90 31.48
CA SER A 183 -18.46 9.64 32.71
C SER A 183 -18.59 11.15 32.53
N LYS A 184 -18.14 11.71 31.40
CA LYS A 184 -18.33 13.13 31.07
C LYS A 184 -19.80 13.52 30.98
N CYS A 185 -20.64 12.71 30.31
CA CYS A 185 -22.08 12.95 30.23
C CYS A 185 -22.76 12.86 31.61
N GLU A 186 -22.35 11.91 32.45
CA GLU A 186 -22.85 11.78 33.83
C GLU A 186 -22.48 13.00 34.67
N ILE A 187 -21.22 13.42 34.65
CA ILE A 187 -20.74 14.62 35.35
C ILE A 187 -21.51 15.85 34.86
N ALA A 188 -21.66 16.03 33.55
CA ALA A 188 -22.41 17.14 32.99
C ALA A 188 -23.88 17.15 33.46
N THR A 189 -24.52 15.98 33.52
CA THR A 189 -25.88 15.82 34.05
C THR A 189 -25.94 16.27 35.52
N MET A 190 -25.00 15.80 36.35
CA MET A 190 -24.96 16.16 37.77
C MET A 190 -24.69 17.66 37.99
N CYS A 191 -23.75 18.24 37.25
CA CYS A 191 -23.48 19.68 37.29
C CYS A 191 -24.71 20.50 36.88
N GLY A 192 -25.47 20.03 35.89
CA GLY A 192 -26.74 20.63 35.48
C GLY A 192 -27.78 20.60 36.60
N ALA A 193 -27.98 19.45 37.24
CA ALA A 193 -28.91 19.31 38.36
C ALA A 193 -28.54 20.20 39.57
N LEU A 194 -27.25 20.28 39.91
CA LEU A 194 -26.75 21.14 40.98
C LEU A 194 -26.94 22.63 40.67
N SER A 195 -26.68 23.03 39.42
CA SER A 195 -26.90 24.41 38.98
C SER A 195 -28.39 24.78 39.03
N PHE A 196 -29.28 23.86 38.66
CA PHE A 196 -30.72 24.04 38.77
C PHE A 196 -31.16 24.20 40.24
N LEU A 197 -30.67 23.33 41.13
CA LEU A 197 -30.92 23.42 42.58
C LEU A 197 -30.54 24.78 43.14
N LYS A 198 -29.36 25.28 42.80
CA LYS A 198 -28.86 26.57 43.28
C LYS A 198 -29.79 27.74 42.90
N ASN A 199 -30.45 27.65 41.75
CA ASN A 199 -31.25 28.74 41.19
C ASN A 199 -32.75 28.60 41.43
N THR A 200 -33.21 27.51 42.06
CA THR A 200 -34.63 27.22 42.23
C THR A 200 -34.99 27.25 43.72
N SER A 201 -35.96 28.09 44.08
CA SER A 201 -36.41 28.24 45.47
C SER A 201 -37.76 27.60 45.78
N CYS A 202 -38.48 27.09 44.77
CA CYS A 202 -39.82 26.52 44.93
C CYS A 202 -40.08 25.34 44.00
N CYS A 203 -41.06 24.50 44.34
CA CYS A 203 -41.45 23.38 43.50
C CYS A 203 -42.20 23.89 42.25
N ARG A 204 -41.83 23.41 41.07
CA ARG A 204 -42.54 23.62 39.80
C ARG A 204 -44.01 23.16 39.84
N ASN A 205 -44.35 22.17 40.66
CA ASN A 205 -45.74 21.76 40.84
C ASN A 205 -46.46 22.81 41.71
N SER A 206 -47.36 23.58 41.11
CA SER A 206 -48.10 24.65 41.79
C SER A 206 -49.05 24.16 42.90
N SER A 207 -49.31 22.86 42.97
CA SER A 207 -50.07 22.23 44.07
C SER A 207 -49.18 21.75 45.23
N CYS A 208 -47.86 21.99 45.16
CA CYS A 208 -46.89 21.54 46.16
C CYS A 208 -46.42 22.70 47.04
N ASP A 209 -47.14 22.95 48.14
CA ASP A 209 -46.86 24.03 49.11
C ASP A 209 -45.77 23.69 50.15
N ALA A 210 -44.89 22.73 49.86
CA ALA A 210 -43.81 22.40 50.79
C ALA A 210 -42.60 23.31 50.61
N GLU A 211 -41.84 23.48 51.70
CA GLU A 211 -40.47 23.97 51.61
C GLU A 211 -39.70 23.16 50.56
N PHE A 212 -38.97 23.86 49.68
CA PHE A 212 -38.36 23.24 48.51
C PHE A 212 -37.19 22.34 48.91
N GLN A 213 -37.53 21.09 49.23
CA GLN A 213 -36.60 20.02 49.48
C GLN A 213 -36.61 19.07 48.29
N CYS A 214 -35.43 18.78 47.76
CA CYS A 214 -35.23 17.93 46.59
C CYS A 214 -34.16 16.89 46.86
N PHE A 215 -34.19 15.81 46.08
CA PHE A 215 -33.15 14.78 46.06
C PHE A 215 -32.86 14.37 44.61
N ILE A 216 -31.68 13.81 44.37
CA ILE A 216 -31.32 13.21 43.08
C ILE A 216 -31.74 11.75 43.11
N ASP A 217 -32.58 11.33 42.17
CA ASP A 217 -32.97 9.93 42.02
C ASP A 217 -31.76 9.11 41.53
N PRO A 218 -31.30 8.09 42.29
CA PRO A 218 -30.12 7.32 41.91
C PRO A 218 -30.33 6.46 40.65
N ASN A 219 -31.58 6.12 40.32
CA ASN A 219 -31.89 5.27 39.17
C ASN A 219 -31.99 6.07 37.88
N GLU A 220 -32.51 7.29 37.97
CA GLU A 220 -32.76 8.13 36.80
C GLU A 220 -31.79 9.31 36.65
N SER A 221 -30.98 9.60 37.67
CA SER A 221 -30.10 10.79 37.73
C SER A 221 -30.85 12.12 37.49
N ILE A 222 -32.10 12.17 37.94
CA ILE A 222 -33.03 13.31 37.76
C ILE A 222 -33.28 13.97 39.12
N LEU A 223 -33.36 15.29 39.13
CA LEU A 223 -33.72 16.05 40.32
C LEU A 223 -35.24 15.98 40.56
N ARG A 224 -35.64 15.52 41.75
CA ARG A 224 -37.07 15.37 42.12
C ARG A 224 -37.40 16.07 43.43
N CYS A 225 -38.62 16.60 43.52
CA CYS A 225 -39.16 17.10 44.80
C CYS A 225 -39.30 15.96 45.80
N ASN A 226 -38.90 16.17 47.05
CA ASN A 226 -39.01 15.18 48.12
C ASN A 226 -40.48 14.82 48.45
N LYS A 227 -41.40 15.78 48.33
CA LYS A 227 -42.82 15.60 48.66
C LYS A 227 -43.65 15.07 47.50
N CYS A 228 -43.73 15.80 46.39
CA CYS A 228 -44.61 15.44 45.27
C CYS A 228 -43.94 14.60 44.18
N ARG A 229 -42.63 14.33 44.30
CA ARG A 229 -41.82 13.55 43.33
C ARG A 229 -41.81 14.12 41.89
N CYS A 230 -42.31 15.34 41.70
CA CYS A 230 -42.26 16.05 40.42
C CYS A 230 -40.81 16.19 39.94
N ARG A 231 -40.60 16.04 38.63
CA ARG A 231 -39.29 16.21 37.99
C ARG A 231 -38.98 17.69 37.81
N HIS A 232 -37.77 18.08 38.20
CA HIS A 232 -37.28 19.44 38.11
C HIS A 232 -36.18 19.63 37.06
N PHE A 233 -35.48 18.56 36.70
CA PHE A 233 -34.40 18.58 35.72
C PHE A 233 -34.44 17.29 34.89
N ASP A 234 -34.62 17.39 33.58
CA ASP A 234 -34.54 16.24 32.66
C ASP A 234 -33.16 16.22 31.96
N ARG A 235 -32.66 15.00 31.67
CA ARG A 235 -31.54 14.82 30.75
C ARG A 235 -31.96 15.31 29.36
N VAL A 236 -31.22 16.27 28.79
CA VAL A 236 -31.29 16.58 27.36
C VAL A 236 -30.54 15.50 26.58
#